data_AF-A0A2T7DHQ4-F1
#
_entry.id   AF-A0A2T7DHQ4-F1
#
_cell.length_a   1.000
_cell.length_b   1.000
_cell.length_c   1.000
_cell.angle_alpha   90.00
_cell.angle_beta   90.00
_cell.angle_gamma   90.00
#
_symmetry.space_group_name_H-M   'P 1'
#
loop_
_entity.id
_entity.type
_entity.pdbx_description
1 polymer ?
#
loop_
_entity_poly.entity_id
_entity_poly.type
_entity_poly.pdbx_seq_one_letter_code
_entity_poly.pdbx_strand_id
1 'polypeptide(L)'
;MTQGGDALDLASKAELTPEQKAELVMSLKNKLEGLVAQHTDVLESLAPKVRKRVDVLRAIQRKHDELEAKFIEERTALEAKFQKLYEPLYSKRSEIVTGVVEVDGITKGGDETPAEPKEKGVPDFWLNAMKNNEILAEEIQKRDEEALKYLKNIEWCRIDDPKGFKIVFSFDANPFFKNSVLTKTYHMIDEDDPILEKAIGTEIEWYPGKCLTQRVLQKKPKKGSKDTKPIIMTQERKSFFNFFNPPQVPDVDEKIDEDTAVQLQDQMEQDYDIGSAIREKIIPHAVSWFTGEAQDEDYDGTILEDDENNSEDEDDDYDEDDEEDEEDE
;
A
#
# COMPACT_ATOMS: atom_id res chain seq x y z
N MET A 1 -33.02 -1.20 51.92
CA MET A 1 -33.53 0.19 51.87
C MET A 1 -32.34 1.03 51.41
N THR A 2 -32.21 1.30 50.11
CA THR A 2 -32.68 2.55 49.43
C THR A 2 -31.95 3.78 50.01
N GLN A 3 -31.31 4.69 49.28
CA GLN A 3 -31.30 5.06 47.86
C GLN A 3 -30.22 6.14 47.64
N GLY A 4 -29.71 6.24 46.39
CA GLY A 4 -29.32 7.49 45.70
C GLY A 4 -28.01 8.17 46.11
N GLY A 5 -27.23 8.78 45.23
CA GLY A 5 -27.42 9.12 43.82
C GLY A 5 -26.52 10.32 43.49
N ASP A 6 -25.76 10.19 42.40
CA ASP A 6 -25.30 11.22 41.45
C ASP A 6 -24.27 12.33 41.76
N ALA A 7 -23.58 12.64 40.63
CA ALA A 7 -22.67 13.74 40.27
C ALA A 7 -21.23 13.58 40.80
N LEU A 8 -20.22 13.11 40.05
CA LEU A 8 -19.78 13.57 38.71
C LEU A 8 -19.90 15.09 38.58
N ASP A 9 -18.97 15.80 39.22
CA ASP A 9 -18.65 17.17 38.83
C ASP A 9 -17.75 17.10 37.59
N LEU A 10 -18.29 17.61 36.49
CA LEU A 10 -17.69 17.60 35.17
C LEU A 10 -16.39 18.42 35.19
N ALA A 11 -15.28 17.78 34.85
CA ALA A 11 -14.13 18.51 34.32
C ALA A 11 -14.59 19.17 33.00
N SER A 12 -14.83 20.47 33.07
CA SER A 12 -15.11 21.34 31.94
C SER A 12 -14.04 21.13 30.87
N LYS A 13 -14.44 20.57 29.72
CA LYS A 13 -13.71 20.72 28.47
C LYS A 13 -13.61 22.22 28.20
N ALA A 14 -12.44 22.81 28.42
CA ALA A 14 -12.18 24.14 27.91
C ALA A 14 -12.05 23.99 26.39
N GLU A 15 -13.18 24.10 25.68
CA GLU A 15 -13.16 24.48 24.28
C GLU A 15 -12.26 25.70 24.18
N LEU A 16 -11.31 25.67 23.22
CA LEU A 16 -10.61 26.88 22.84
C LEU A 16 -11.68 27.92 22.55
N THR A 17 -11.71 28.95 23.40
CA THR A 17 -12.66 30.04 23.24
C THR A 17 -12.52 30.59 21.83
N PRO A 18 -13.59 31.15 21.25
CA PRO A 18 -13.50 31.84 19.97
C PRO A 18 -12.32 32.82 19.92
N GLU A 19 -11.98 33.45 21.06
CA GLU A 19 -10.79 34.29 21.19
C GLU A 19 -9.47 33.52 21.02
N GLN A 20 -9.30 32.35 21.66
CA GLN A 20 -8.08 31.55 21.54
C GLN A 20 -7.93 30.92 20.14
N LYS A 21 -9.03 30.53 19.49
CA LYS A 21 -9.02 30.10 18.08
C LYS A 21 -8.65 31.26 17.16
N ALA A 22 -9.19 32.45 17.41
CA ALA A 22 -8.83 33.66 16.68
C ALA A 22 -7.35 34.01 16.88
N GLU A 23 -6.80 33.83 18.07
CA GLU A 23 -5.38 34.09 18.38
C GLU A 23 -4.44 33.12 17.66
N LEU A 24 -4.81 31.84 17.57
CA LEU A 24 -4.03 30.83 16.82
C LEU A 24 -4.07 31.09 15.31
N VAL A 25 -5.25 31.36 14.76
CA VAL A 25 -5.42 31.76 13.36
C VAL A 25 -4.65 33.04 13.08
N MET A 26 -4.65 34.00 14.00
CA MET A 26 -3.88 35.23 13.88
C MET A 26 -2.37 34.97 13.95
N SER A 27 -1.90 34.03 14.78
CA SER A 27 -0.49 33.63 14.86
C SER A 27 0.00 32.93 13.58
N LEU A 28 -0.82 32.03 13.02
CA LEU A 28 -0.54 31.38 11.73
C LEU A 28 -0.58 32.39 10.58
N LYS A 29 -1.55 33.30 10.59
CA LYS A 29 -1.64 34.41 9.64
C LYS A 29 -0.42 35.32 9.74
N ASN A 30 0.03 35.67 10.95
CA ASN A 30 1.22 36.47 11.17
C ASN A 30 2.51 35.76 10.72
N LYS A 31 2.62 34.44 10.93
CA LYS A 31 3.76 33.64 10.43
C LYS A 31 3.77 33.54 8.91
N LEU A 32 2.59 33.30 8.30
CA LEU A 32 2.43 33.27 6.86
C LEU A 32 2.70 34.65 6.25
N GLU A 33 2.19 35.72 6.86
CA GLU A 33 2.49 37.10 6.49
C GLU A 33 3.98 37.42 6.67
N GLY A 34 4.65 36.87 7.68
CA GLY A 34 6.10 36.97 7.87
C GLY A 34 6.91 36.28 6.77
N LEU A 35 6.53 35.05 6.38
CA LEU A 35 7.14 34.32 5.26
C LEU A 35 6.87 35.01 3.91
N VAL A 36 5.65 35.49 3.70
CA VAL A 36 5.28 36.28 2.52
C VAL A 36 6.05 37.61 2.52
N ALA A 37 6.22 38.26 3.67
CA ALA A 37 7.02 39.48 3.79
C ALA A 37 8.51 39.21 3.50
N GLN A 38 9.08 38.11 3.96
CA GLN A 38 10.46 37.70 3.63
C GLN A 38 10.62 37.41 2.12
N HIS A 39 9.66 36.72 1.50
CA HIS A 39 9.66 36.50 0.04
C HIS A 39 9.47 37.80 -0.77
N THR A 40 8.72 38.75 -0.23
CA THR A 40 8.52 40.08 -0.83
C THR A 40 9.77 40.94 -0.68
N ASP A 41 10.46 40.84 0.46
CA ASP A 41 11.73 41.50 0.75
C ASP A 41 12.85 41.07 -0.21
N VAL A 42 12.90 39.77 -0.57
CA VAL A 42 13.83 39.29 -1.62
C VAL A 42 13.55 39.92 -2.97
N LEU A 43 12.32 40.28 -3.33
CA LEU A 43 12.01 40.91 -4.63
C LEU A 43 12.17 42.42 -4.61
N GLU A 44 11.94 43.05 -3.46
CA GLU A 44 12.06 44.49 -3.25
C GLU A 44 13.50 44.93 -3.00
N SER A 45 14.35 44.06 -2.44
CA SER A 45 15.80 44.28 -2.28
C SER A 45 16.59 44.17 -3.60
N LEU A 46 15.98 43.62 -4.66
CA LEU A 46 16.65 43.48 -5.96
C LEU A 46 16.64 44.79 -6.74
N ALA A 47 17.79 45.10 -7.37
CA ALA A 47 17.89 46.22 -8.29
C ALA A 47 16.86 46.09 -9.43
N PRO A 48 16.32 47.21 -9.97
CA PRO A 48 15.24 47.17 -10.99
C PRO A 48 15.55 46.32 -12.23
N LYS A 49 16.83 46.26 -12.64
CA LYS A 49 17.27 45.41 -13.76
C LYS A 49 17.16 43.91 -13.43
N VAL A 50 17.43 43.52 -12.18
CA VAL A 50 17.36 42.12 -11.73
C VAL A 50 15.90 41.70 -11.55
N ARG A 51 15.03 42.57 -11.00
CA ARG A 51 13.59 42.31 -10.90
C ARG A 51 12.96 42.02 -12.27
N LYS A 52 13.30 42.81 -13.30
CA LYS A 52 12.87 42.53 -14.68
C LYS A 52 13.33 41.16 -15.20
N ARG A 53 14.53 40.70 -14.82
CA ARG A 53 15.00 39.35 -15.18
C ARG A 53 14.19 38.27 -14.47
N VAL A 54 13.89 38.46 -13.18
CA VAL A 54 13.03 37.54 -12.41
C VAL A 54 11.62 37.46 -13.00
N ASP A 55 11.05 38.58 -13.47
CA ASP A 55 9.73 38.57 -14.13
C ASP A 55 9.75 37.74 -15.43
N VAL A 56 10.85 37.81 -16.20
CA VAL A 56 11.05 36.94 -17.38
C VAL A 56 11.19 35.47 -16.96
N LEU A 57 11.96 35.17 -15.90
CA LEU A 57 12.09 33.80 -15.38
C LEU A 57 10.74 33.23 -14.92
N ARG A 58 9.90 34.04 -14.26
CA ARG A 58 8.54 33.64 -13.88
C ARG A 58 7.65 33.33 -15.09
N ALA A 59 7.79 34.10 -16.17
CA ALA A 59 7.06 33.82 -17.41
C ALA A 59 7.53 32.51 -18.05
N ILE A 60 8.81 32.16 -17.93
CA ILE A 60 9.35 30.86 -18.36
C ILE A 60 8.81 29.75 -17.46
N GLN A 61 8.81 29.93 -16.13
CA GLN A 61 8.28 28.95 -15.18
C GLN A 61 6.81 28.63 -15.48
N ARG A 62 5.98 29.65 -15.74
CA ARG A 62 4.57 29.42 -16.12
C ARG A 62 4.42 28.53 -17.37
N LYS A 63 5.28 28.71 -18.37
CA LYS A 63 5.27 27.86 -19.57
C LYS A 63 5.72 26.42 -19.26
N HIS A 64 6.65 26.26 -18.32
CA HIS A 64 7.05 24.95 -17.81
C HIS A 64 5.86 24.28 -17.11
N ASP A 65 5.21 24.98 -16.17
CA ASP A 65 4.06 24.47 -15.41
C ASP A 65 2.89 24.09 -16.35
N GLU A 66 2.66 24.85 -17.43
CA GLU A 66 1.69 24.51 -18.48
C GLU A 66 2.03 23.23 -19.26
N LEU A 67 3.33 22.94 -19.46
CA LEU A 67 3.78 21.69 -20.09
C LEU A 67 3.70 20.52 -19.12
N GLU A 68 4.07 20.74 -17.86
CA GLU A 68 3.97 19.76 -16.78
C GLU A 68 2.53 19.29 -16.60
N ALA A 69 1.57 20.23 -16.57
CA ALA A 69 0.14 19.89 -16.47
C ALA A 69 -0.33 18.98 -17.61
N LYS A 70 0.17 19.19 -18.85
CA LYS A 70 -0.14 18.32 -20.00
C LYS A 70 0.51 16.95 -19.87
N PHE A 71 1.76 16.90 -19.39
CA PHE A 71 2.45 15.64 -19.13
C PHE A 71 1.68 14.79 -18.12
N ILE A 72 1.22 15.39 -17.02
CA ILE A 72 0.43 14.71 -15.98
C ILE A 72 -0.91 14.21 -16.55
N GLU A 73 -1.59 15.02 -17.38
CA GLU A 73 -2.83 14.63 -18.05
C GLU A 73 -2.62 13.42 -18.98
N GLU A 74 -1.59 13.46 -19.82
CA GLU A 74 -1.25 12.37 -20.74
C GLU A 74 -0.82 11.11 -19.99
N ARG A 75 0.01 11.24 -18.94
CA ARG A 75 0.41 10.11 -18.08
C ARG A 75 -0.79 9.47 -17.42
N THR A 76 -1.68 10.27 -16.83
CA THR A 76 -2.92 9.79 -16.20
C THR A 76 -3.80 9.03 -17.20
N ALA A 77 -3.97 9.55 -18.41
CA ALA A 77 -4.72 8.86 -19.46
C ALA A 77 -4.04 7.54 -19.89
N LEU A 78 -2.71 7.52 -19.93
CA LEU A 78 -1.92 6.33 -20.28
C LEU A 78 -2.02 5.25 -19.21
N GLU A 79 -1.85 5.60 -17.93
CA GLU A 79 -2.03 4.70 -16.80
C GLU A 79 -3.45 4.11 -16.78
N ALA A 80 -4.47 4.93 -16.96
CA ALA A 80 -5.86 4.48 -17.00
C ALA A 80 -6.13 3.51 -18.18
N LYS A 81 -5.46 3.72 -19.32
CA LYS A 81 -5.52 2.80 -20.46
C LYS A 81 -4.90 1.45 -20.12
N PHE A 82 -3.68 1.44 -19.57
CA PHE A 82 -2.98 0.19 -19.25
C PHE A 82 -3.62 -0.58 -18.10
N GLN A 83 -4.20 0.13 -17.10
CA GLN A 83 -4.96 -0.52 -16.04
C GLN A 83 -6.10 -1.39 -16.58
N LYS A 84 -6.83 -0.90 -17.59
CA LYS A 84 -7.89 -1.68 -18.26
C LYS A 84 -7.36 -2.88 -19.05
N LEU A 85 -6.12 -2.81 -19.54
CA LEU A 85 -5.47 -3.92 -20.23
C LEU A 85 -4.97 -4.98 -19.24
N TYR A 86 -4.56 -4.58 -18.03
CA TYR A 86 -4.12 -5.49 -16.99
C TYR A 86 -5.28 -6.20 -16.27
N GLU A 87 -6.44 -5.55 -16.15
CA GLU A 87 -7.64 -6.10 -15.49
C GLU A 87 -7.98 -7.54 -15.92
N PRO A 88 -8.14 -7.88 -17.22
CA PRO A 88 -8.43 -9.26 -17.63
C PRO A 88 -7.31 -10.25 -17.28
N LEU A 89 -6.04 -9.81 -17.25
CA LEU A 89 -4.92 -10.65 -16.85
C LEU A 89 -4.97 -10.98 -15.36
N TYR A 90 -5.28 -9.97 -14.53
CA TYR A 90 -5.43 -10.16 -13.08
C TYR A 90 -6.68 -10.98 -12.73
N SER A 91 -7.79 -10.80 -13.45
CA SER A 91 -8.97 -11.67 -13.30
C SER A 91 -8.63 -13.12 -13.62
N LYS A 92 -7.96 -13.37 -14.76
CA LYS A 92 -7.53 -14.72 -15.14
C LYS A 92 -6.56 -15.34 -14.12
N ARG A 93 -5.61 -14.56 -13.59
CA ARG A 93 -4.74 -15.02 -12.50
C ARG A 93 -5.55 -15.44 -11.28
N SER A 94 -6.54 -14.62 -10.86
CA SER A 94 -7.38 -14.94 -9.72
C SER A 94 -8.20 -16.21 -9.92
N GLU A 95 -8.74 -16.43 -11.12
CA GLU A 95 -9.47 -17.66 -11.47
C GLU A 95 -8.59 -18.91 -11.38
N ILE A 96 -7.33 -18.82 -11.81
CA ILE A 96 -6.35 -19.92 -11.71
C ILE A 96 -5.94 -20.15 -10.25
N VAL A 97 -5.57 -19.09 -9.53
CA VAL A 97 -5.15 -19.16 -8.11
C VAL A 97 -6.26 -19.77 -7.24
N THR A 98 -7.52 -19.46 -7.53
CA THR A 98 -8.68 -20.01 -6.78
C THR A 98 -9.16 -21.36 -7.31
N GLY A 99 -8.61 -21.86 -8.42
CA GLY A 99 -8.99 -23.15 -9.02
C GLY A 99 -10.40 -23.15 -9.64
N VAL A 100 -10.90 -21.99 -10.07
CA VAL A 100 -12.17 -21.87 -10.82
C VAL A 100 -11.96 -22.32 -12.27
N VAL A 101 -10.78 -22.03 -12.83
CA VAL A 101 -10.37 -22.45 -14.17
C VAL A 101 -9.20 -23.44 -14.06
N GLU A 102 -9.37 -24.61 -14.67
CA GLU A 102 -8.30 -25.59 -14.84
C GLU A 102 -7.39 -25.19 -16.01
N VAL A 103 -6.08 -25.39 -15.85
CA VAL A 103 -5.09 -25.03 -16.89
C VAL A 103 -4.80 -26.24 -17.77
N ASP A 104 -4.76 -26.04 -19.09
CA ASP A 104 -4.43 -27.07 -20.07
C ASP A 104 -3.04 -27.67 -19.79
N GLY A 105 -2.95 -29.00 -19.66
CA GLY A 105 -1.71 -29.75 -19.37
C GLY A 105 -1.73 -30.55 -18.07
N ILE A 106 -2.61 -30.22 -17.12
CA ILE A 106 -2.74 -30.93 -15.82
C ILE A 106 -3.28 -32.37 -16.01
N THR A 107 -3.96 -32.66 -17.12
CA THR A 107 -4.59 -33.98 -17.37
C THR A 107 -3.70 -35.00 -18.10
N LYS A 108 -2.40 -34.75 -18.34
CA LYS A 108 -1.55 -35.63 -19.17
C LYS A 108 -0.31 -36.24 -18.49
N GLY A 109 -0.25 -36.30 -17.16
CA GLY A 109 0.77 -37.06 -16.42
C GLY A 109 0.13 -37.88 -15.32
N GLY A 110 -0.01 -39.19 -15.53
CA GLY A 110 -0.70 -40.10 -14.59
C GLY A 110 0.10 -40.45 -13.34
N ASP A 111 -0.59 -40.66 -12.22
CA ASP A 111 -0.80 -42.00 -11.66
C ASP A 111 -2.00 -41.94 -10.68
N GLU A 112 -2.97 -42.83 -10.83
CA GLU A 112 -4.11 -42.94 -9.92
C GLU A 112 -3.65 -43.60 -8.61
N THR A 113 -3.09 -42.80 -7.71
CA THR A 113 -3.02 -43.16 -6.29
C THR A 113 -4.26 -42.60 -5.58
N PRO A 114 -5.08 -43.46 -4.93
CA PRO A 114 -6.25 -42.99 -4.23
C PRO A 114 -5.87 -42.42 -2.86
N ALA A 115 -6.25 -41.15 -2.63
CA ALA A 115 -6.37 -40.45 -1.34
C ALA A 115 -5.41 -39.28 -1.03
N GLU A 116 -5.14 -38.40 -1.99
CA GLU A 116 -4.79 -37.01 -1.69
C GLU A 116 -5.99 -36.11 -2.05
N PRO A 117 -6.42 -35.18 -1.18
CA PRO A 117 -7.47 -34.23 -1.54
C PRO A 117 -6.96 -33.40 -2.72
N LYS A 118 -7.66 -33.43 -3.86
CA LYS A 118 -7.34 -32.58 -5.01
C LYS A 118 -7.21 -31.13 -4.54
N GLU A 119 -5.99 -30.63 -4.45
CA GLU A 119 -5.73 -29.22 -4.18
C GLU A 119 -6.31 -28.43 -5.34
N LYS A 120 -7.28 -27.56 -5.04
CA LYS A 120 -7.88 -26.68 -6.04
C LYS A 120 -7.10 -25.38 -6.07
N GLY A 121 -6.69 -24.97 -7.27
CA GLY A 121 -5.96 -23.73 -7.48
C GLY A 121 -4.52 -23.80 -6.96
N VAL A 122 -4.01 -22.66 -6.49
CA VAL A 122 -2.66 -22.51 -5.94
C VAL A 122 -2.78 -22.16 -4.46
N PRO A 123 -2.66 -23.13 -3.54
CA PRO A 123 -2.77 -22.89 -2.10
C PRO A 123 -1.79 -21.83 -1.61
N ASP A 124 -2.23 -21.02 -0.64
CA ASP A 124 -1.42 -20.02 0.06
C ASP A 124 -0.70 -19.01 -0.86
N PHE A 125 -1.15 -18.83 -2.11
CA PHE A 125 -0.51 -18.01 -3.13
C PHE A 125 -0.16 -16.60 -2.63
N TRP A 126 -1.16 -15.85 -2.17
CA TRP A 126 -0.94 -14.48 -1.70
C TRP A 126 -0.18 -14.42 -0.38
N LEU A 127 -0.36 -15.40 0.51
CA LEU A 127 0.39 -15.47 1.75
C LEU A 127 1.89 -15.61 1.46
N ASN A 128 2.27 -16.55 0.59
CA ASN A 128 3.67 -16.77 0.22
C ASN A 128 4.24 -15.59 -0.56
N ALA A 129 3.48 -15.03 -1.52
CA ALA A 129 3.90 -13.83 -2.24
C ALA A 129 4.19 -12.65 -1.30
N MET A 130 3.30 -12.38 -0.34
CA MET A 130 3.52 -11.30 0.63
C MET A 130 4.67 -11.60 1.59
N LYS A 131 4.88 -12.86 2.00
CA LYS A 131 5.98 -13.25 2.89
C LYS A 131 7.36 -13.18 2.24
N ASN A 132 7.42 -13.26 0.92
CA ASN A 132 8.67 -13.11 0.19
C ASN A 132 9.05 -11.64 0.00
N ASN A 133 8.13 -10.70 0.20
CA ASN A 133 8.45 -9.27 0.20
C ASN A 133 8.87 -8.80 1.60
N GLU A 134 10.04 -8.18 1.70
CA GLU A 134 10.65 -7.80 2.98
C GLU A 134 9.76 -6.90 3.84
N ILE A 135 9.15 -5.87 3.23
CA ILE A 135 8.27 -4.90 3.92
C ILE A 135 7.07 -5.61 4.54
N LEU A 136 6.44 -6.52 3.79
CA LEU A 136 5.25 -7.25 4.23
C LEU A 136 5.58 -8.38 5.21
N ALA A 137 6.73 -9.04 5.02
CA ALA A 137 7.19 -10.13 5.87
C ALA A 137 7.38 -9.68 7.33
N GLU A 138 7.85 -8.44 7.55
CA GLU A 138 8.00 -7.87 8.89
C GLU A 138 6.67 -7.69 9.63
N GLU A 139 5.60 -7.44 8.88
CA GLU A 139 4.26 -7.19 9.43
C GLU A 139 3.46 -8.48 9.66
N ILE A 140 3.67 -9.50 8.83
CA ILE A 140 2.98 -10.79 8.94
C ILE A 140 3.53 -11.60 10.11
N GLN A 141 2.70 -11.79 11.14
CA GLN A 141 3.02 -12.66 12.26
C GLN A 141 2.53 -14.09 11.98
N LYS A 142 3.17 -15.08 12.60
CA LYS A 142 2.77 -16.51 12.49
C LYS A 142 1.28 -16.79 12.75
N ARG A 143 0.62 -15.96 13.57
CA ARG A 143 -0.82 -16.09 13.87
C ARG A 143 -1.72 -15.56 12.76
N ASP A 144 -1.20 -14.65 11.94
CA ASP A 144 -1.91 -14.03 10.82
C ASP A 144 -1.94 -14.96 9.62
N GLU A 145 -0.90 -15.79 9.46
CA GLU A 145 -0.77 -16.77 8.37
C GLU A 145 -2.05 -17.59 8.19
N GLU A 146 -2.59 -18.19 9.27
CA GLU A 146 -3.79 -19.03 9.19
C GLU A 146 -5.04 -18.29 8.69
N ALA A 147 -5.14 -16.98 8.89
CA ALA A 147 -6.22 -16.17 8.32
C ALA A 147 -5.91 -15.76 6.87
N LEU A 148 -4.64 -15.49 6.56
CA LEU A 148 -4.18 -15.13 5.22
C LEU A 148 -4.23 -16.28 4.22
N LYS A 149 -4.24 -17.55 4.66
CA LYS A 149 -4.53 -18.71 3.77
C LYS A 149 -5.88 -18.62 3.06
N TYR A 150 -6.82 -17.84 3.61
CA TYR A 150 -8.14 -17.63 3.02
C TYR A 150 -8.17 -16.44 2.05
N LEU A 151 -7.04 -15.77 1.80
CA LEU A 151 -6.95 -14.64 0.88
C LEU A 151 -6.95 -15.14 -0.57
N LYS A 152 -8.01 -14.80 -1.32
CA LYS A 152 -8.19 -15.20 -2.72
C LYS A 152 -7.50 -14.28 -3.70
N ASN A 153 -7.61 -12.99 -3.46
CA ASN A 153 -7.20 -11.98 -4.42
C ASN A 153 -6.86 -10.67 -3.72
N ILE A 154 -5.88 -9.98 -4.28
CA ILE A 154 -5.55 -8.60 -3.95
C ILE A 154 -5.64 -7.79 -5.24
N GLU A 155 -6.44 -6.74 -5.20
CA GLU A 155 -6.64 -5.81 -6.29
C GLU A 155 -6.39 -4.38 -5.80
N TRP A 156 -6.13 -3.47 -6.72
CA TRP A 156 -6.12 -2.06 -6.43
C TRP A 156 -6.88 -1.28 -7.50
N CYS A 157 -7.42 -0.14 -7.10
CA CYS A 157 -8.09 0.80 -8.00
C CYS A 157 -7.69 2.23 -7.65
N ARG A 158 -7.55 3.06 -8.68
CA ARG A 158 -7.35 4.51 -8.54
C ARG A 158 -8.67 5.17 -8.12
N ILE A 159 -8.57 6.22 -7.33
CA ILE A 159 -9.68 7.08 -6.92
C ILE A 159 -9.34 8.49 -7.40
N ASP A 160 -10.24 9.11 -8.16
CA ASP A 160 -10.00 10.43 -8.74
C ASP A 160 -10.47 11.57 -7.83
N ASP A 161 -11.48 11.34 -6.97
CA ASP A 161 -12.05 12.36 -6.08
C ASP A 161 -12.58 11.78 -4.75
N PRO A 162 -11.94 12.06 -3.59
CA PRO A 162 -10.61 12.68 -3.48
C PRO A 162 -9.53 11.77 -4.10
N LYS A 163 -8.47 12.37 -4.63
CA LYS A 163 -7.38 11.63 -5.31
C LYS A 163 -6.79 10.55 -4.40
N GLY A 164 -6.38 9.44 -4.98
CA GLY A 164 -5.65 8.39 -4.28
C GLY A 164 -5.89 7.00 -4.84
N PHE A 165 -5.78 5.98 -3.98
CA PHE A 165 -6.00 4.60 -4.40
C PHE A 165 -6.55 3.74 -3.27
N LYS A 166 -7.21 2.64 -3.64
CA LYS A 166 -7.76 1.66 -2.72
C LYS A 166 -7.30 0.26 -3.09
N ILE A 167 -6.78 -0.44 -2.09
CA ILE A 167 -6.43 -1.85 -2.12
C ILE A 167 -7.60 -2.66 -1.58
N VAL A 168 -7.95 -3.74 -2.28
CA VAL A 168 -9.09 -4.61 -1.99
C VAL A 168 -8.57 -6.04 -1.80
N PHE A 169 -8.79 -6.58 -0.61
CA PHE A 169 -8.44 -7.94 -0.24
C PHE A 169 -9.71 -8.78 -0.18
N SER A 170 -9.82 -9.77 -1.05
CA SER A 170 -10.98 -10.66 -1.12
C SER A 170 -10.68 -11.98 -0.41
N PHE A 171 -11.49 -12.36 0.57
CA PHE A 171 -11.31 -13.55 1.38
C PHE A 171 -12.41 -14.60 1.14
N ASP A 172 -12.03 -15.87 1.27
CA ASP A 172 -12.98 -16.96 1.50
C ASP A 172 -13.67 -16.83 2.85
N ALA A 173 -14.78 -17.56 2.98
CA ALA A 173 -15.38 -17.81 4.28
C ALA A 173 -14.33 -18.47 5.19
N ASN A 174 -13.99 -17.80 6.28
CA ASN A 174 -12.88 -18.16 7.16
C ASN A 174 -13.33 -18.17 8.63
N PRO A 175 -12.59 -18.85 9.53
CA PRO A 175 -12.97 -18.98 10.93
C PRO A 175 -12.55 -17.80 11.83
N PHE A 176 -12.04 -16.70 11.24
CA PHE A 176 -11.47 -15.58 11.99
C PHE A 176 -12.39 -14.36 12.03
N PHE A 177 -12.95 -13.96 10.89
CA PHE A 177 -13.83 -12.80 10.76
C PHE A 177 -14.92 -13.04 9.72
N LYS A 178 -15.96 -12.20 9.74
CA LYS A 178 -17.12 -12.32 8.84
C LYS A 178 -16.92 -11.66 7.47
N ASN A 179 -16.04 -10.66 7.40
CA ASN A 179 -15.83 -9.87 6.18
C ASN A 179 -15.37 -10.79 5.04
N SER A 180 -16.02 -10.69 3.89
CA SER A 180 -15.53 -11.29 2.64
C SER A 180 -14.54 -10.38 1.91
N VAL A 181 -14.57 -9.08 2.21
CA VAL A 181 -13.70 -8.08 1.61
C VAL A 181 -13.19 -7.14 2.70
N LEU A 182 -11.87 -6.94 2.74
CA LEU A 182 -11.23 -5.90 3.52
C LEU A 182 -10.60 -4.89 2.55
N THR A 183 -10.73 -3.61 2.85
CA THR A 183 -10.20 -2.54 2.00
C THR A 183 -9.30 -1.61 2.80
N LYS A 184 -8.30 -1.07 2.12
CA LYS A 184 -7.42 0.00 2.59
C LYS A 184 -7.40 1.09 1.53
N THR A 185 -7.74 2.32 1.91
CA THR A 185 -7.83 3.47 1.02
C THR A 185 -6.85 4.54 1.48
N TYR A 186 -6.05 5.06 0.55
CA TYR A 186 -5.17 6.20 0.76
C TYR A 186 -5.71 7.38 -0.04
N HIS A 187 -5.98 8.50 0.62
CA HIS A 187 -6.25 9.77 -0.02
C HIS A 187 -4.94 10.55 -0.12
N MET A 188 -4.63 11.01 -1.32
CA MET A 188 -3.38 11.67 -1.68
C MET A 188 -3.70 13.11 -2.08
N ILE A 189 -2.85 14.05 -1.66
CA ILE A 189 -2.97 15.46 -2.08
C ILE A 189 -2.52 15.60 -3.53
N ASP A 190 -1.44 14.90 -3.89
CA ASP A 190 -0.86 14.85 -5.22
C ASP A 190 -0.43 13.41 -5.55
N GLU A 191 -0.46 13.06 -6.82
CA GLU A 191 -0.04 11.74 -7.33
C GLU A 191 1.39 11.75 -7.85
N ASP A 192 1.92 12.93 -8.20
CA ASP A 192 3.32 13.15 -8.59
C ASP A 192 4.25 13.28 -7.39
N ASP A 193 3.77 13.99 -6.37
CA ASP A 193 4.42 14.07 -5.07
C ASP A 193 3.50 13.37 -4.05
N PRO A 194 3.75 12.10 -3.70
CA PRO A 194 2.80 11.25 -2.97
C PRO A 194 2.66 11.69 -1.52
N ILE A 195 2.05 12.84 -1.31
CA ILE A 195 1.75 13.39 0.01
C ILE A 195 0.45 12.75 0.47
N LEU A 196 0.58 11.85 1.44
CA LEU A 196 -0.54 11.19 2.09
C LEU A 196 -1.36 12.20 2.92
N GLU A 197 -2.63 12.39 2.55
CA GLU A 197 -3.57 13.18 3.36
C GLU A 197 -4.18 12.33 4.47
N LYS A 198 -4.66 11.13 4.11
CA LYS A 198 -5.40 10.26 5.02
C LYS A 198 -5.37 8.80 4.58
N ALA A 199 -5.28 7.89 5.54
CA ALA A 199 -5.50 6.46 5.34
C ALA A 199 -6.81 6.00 6.01
N ILE A 200 -7.57 5.15 5.33
CA ILE A 200 -8.85 4.59 5.81
C ILE A 200 -8.83 3.08 5.61
N GLY A 201 -8.91 2.33 6.69
CA GLY A 201 -9.03 0.88 6.64
C GLY A 201 -10.44 0.38 6.95
N THR A 202 -10.67 -0.91 6.74
CA THR A 202 -11.95 -1.56 7.01
C THR A 202 -11.97 -2.15 8.41
N GLU A 203 -13.01 -1.86 9.18
CA GLU A 203 -13.21 -2.51 10.48
C GLU A 203 -13.45 -4.01 10.30
N ILE A 204 -12.63 -4.82 10.97
CA ILE A 204 -12.70 -6.29 10.89
C ILE A 204 -13.69 -6.82 11.92
N GLU A 205 -14.72 -7.51 11.44
CA GLU A 205 -15.74 -8.17 12.25
C GLU A 205 -15.25 -9.54 12.75
N TRP A 206 -14.34 -9.53 13.72
CA TRP A 206 -13.78 -10.75 14.32
C TRP A 206 -14.85 -11.62 14.99
N TYR A 207 -14.72 -12.93 14.81
CA TYR A 207 -15.46 -13.89 15.63
C TYR A 207 -14.97 -13.87 17.09
N PRO A 208 -15.82 -14.30 18.05
CA PRO A 208 -15.45 -14.34 19.45
C PRO A 208 -14.12 -15.09 19.72
N GLY A 209 -13.15 -14.40 20.31
CA GLY A 209 -11.84 -14.97 20.66
C GLY A 209 -10.89 -15.18 19.47
N LYS A 210 -11.23 -14.69 18.28
CA LYS A 210 -10.42 -14.82 17.06
C LYS A 210 -9.68 -13.56 16.65
N CYS A 211 -9.87 -12.46 17.40
CA CYS A 211 -9.18 -11.20 17.13
C CYS A 211 -7.65 -11.38 17.10
N LEU A 212 -7.05 -11.06 15.96
CA LEU A 212 -5.62 -11.23 15.74
C LEU A 212 -4.79 -10.00 16.13
N THR A 213 -5.41 -8.82 16.20
CA THR A 213 -4.79 -7.55 16.55
C THR A 213 -4.71 -7.29 18.05
N GLN A 214 -5.41 -8.11 18.85
CA GLN A 214 -5.51 -7.92 20.29
C GLN A 214 -5.34 -9.24 21.07
N ARG A 215 -4.87 -9.14 22.31
CA ARG A 215 -4.79 -10.24 23.27
C ARG A 215 -5.69 -9.98 24.47
N VAL A 216 -6.53 -10.96 24.79
CA VAL A 216 -7.38 -10.92 25.98
C VAL A 216 -6.61 -11.42 27.20
N LEU A 217 -6.54 -10.58 28.24
CA LEU A 217 -5.94 -10.88 29.53
C LEU A 217 -7.06 -10.97 30.59
N GLN A 218 -7.09 -12.07 31.34
CA GLN A 218 -8.00 -12.21 32.47
C GLN A 218 -7.26 -11.94 33.77
N LYS A 219 -7.62 -10.86 34.48
CA LYS A 219 -7.12 -10.59 35.83
C LYS A 219 -8.08 -11.20 36.86
N LYS A 220 -7.50 -11.93 37.82
CA LYS A 220 -8.24 -12.41 39.00
C LYS A 220 -8.80 -11.20 39.76
N PRO A 221 -10.05 -11.27 40.26
CA PRO A 221 -10.64 -10.17 41.01
C PRO A 221 -9.80 -9.87 42.26
N LYS A 222 -9.72 -8.58 42.64
CA LYS A 222 -9.00 -8.15 43.85
C LYS A 222 -9.58 -8.87 45.08
N LYS A 223 -8.69 -9.37 45.94
CA LYS A 223 -9.05 -10.07 47.19
C LYS A 223 -9.89 -9.13 48.06
N GLY A 224 -11.20 -9.37 48.13
CA GLY A 224 -12.17 -8.54 48.89
C GLY A 224 -13.32 -7.93 48.07
N SER A 225 -13.32 -8.04 46.73
CA SER A 225 -14.47 -7.63 45.90
C SER A 225 -15.63 -8.61 46.03
N LYS A 226 -16.88 -8.09 46.10
CA LYS A 226 -18.11 -8.92 46.09
C LYS A 226 -18.39 -9.52 44.71
N ASP A 227 -17.79 -8.97 43.65
CA ASP A 227 -17.87 -9.52 42.30
C ASP A 227 -16.76 -10.54 42.05
N THR A 228 -17.17 -11.79 41.86
CA THR A 228 -16.32 -12.95 41.59
C THR A 228 -15.97 -13.14 40.11
N LYS A 229 -16.47 -12.27 39.22
CA LYS A 229 -16.21 -12.37 37.78
C LYS A 229 -14.79 -11.87 37.44
N PRO A 230 -14.03 -12.59 36.61
CA PRO A 230 -12.71 -12.14 36.17
C PRO A 230 -12.81 -10.85 35.36
N ILE A 231 -11.88 -9.92 35.58
CA ILE A 231 -11.79 -8.66 34.82
C ILE A 231 -11.10 -8.99 33.50
N ILE A 232 -11.81 -8.81 32.39
CA ILE A 232 -11.30 -9.01 31.03
C ILE A 232 -10.69 -7.68 30.58
N MET A 233 -9.39 -7.68 30.29
CA MET A 233 -8.65 -6.53 29.76
C MET A 233 -8.05 -6.92 28.42
N THR A 234 -8.08 -6.01 27.45
CA THR A 234 -7.55 -6.26 26.11
C THR A 234 -6.27 -5.45 25.90
N GLN A 235 -5.27 -6.05 25.26
CA GLN A 235 -4.00 -5.41 24.94
C GLN A 235 -3.73 -5.55 23.43
N GLU A 236 -3.40 -4.45 22.77
CA GLU A 236 -2.98 -4.45 21.37
C GLU A 236 -1.68 -5.23 21.17
N ARG A 237 -1.52 -5.85 20.00
CA ARG A 237 -0.33 -6.62 19.64
C ARG A 237 -0.03 -6.48 18.16
N LYS A 238 1.23 -6.70 17.78
CA LYS A 238 1.64 -6.76 16.37
C LYS A 238 0.87 -7.86 15.63
N SER A 239 0.32 -7.48 14.47
CA SER A 239 -0.44 -8.30 13.54
C SER A 239 -0.54 -7.54 12.22
N PHE A 240 -0.42 -8.24 11.10
CA PHE A 240 -0.64 -7.67 9.77
C PHE A 240 -2.00 -6.98 9.66
N PHE A 241 -3.03 -7.51 10.34
CA PHE A 241 -4.38 -6.96 10.29
C PHE A 241 -4.53 -5.57 10.95
N ASN A 242 -3.49 -5.07 11.64
CA ASN A 242 -3.43 -3.66 12.06
C ASN A 242 -3.37 -2.71 10.86
N PHE A 243 -2.93 -3.18 9.69
CA PHE A 243 -2.94 -2.43 8.43
C PHE A 243 -4.33 -1.89 8.06
N PHE A 244 -5.41 -2.55 8.50
CA PHE A 244 -6.78 -2.09 8.28
C PHE A 244 -7.30 -1.14 9.37
N ASN A 245 -6.47 -0.79 10.35
CA ASN A 245 -6.74 0.20 11.36
C ASN A 245 -5.59 1.22 11.38
N PRO A 246 -5.48 2.07 10.34
CA PRO A 246 -4.35 2.98 10.18
C PRO A 246 -4.27 3.99 11.32
N PRO A 247 -3.07 4.55 11.57
CA PRO A 247 -2.89 5.62 12.53
C PRO A 247 -3.80 6.80 12.18
N GLN A 248 -4.48 7.35 13.20
CA GLN A 248 -5.34 8.51 13.03
C GLN A 248 -4.50 9.78 13.18
N VAL A 249 -4.60 10.69 12.21
CA VAL A 249 -4.02 12.03 12.33
C VAL A 249 -4.82 12.79 13.40
N PRO A 250 -4.19 13.22 14.50
CA PRO A 250 -4.85 14.05 15.51
C PRO A 250 -5.42 15.31 14.88
N ASP A 251 -6.55 15.77 15.39
CA ASP A 251 -7.09 17.06 14.96
C ASP A 251 -6.05 18.16 15.24
N VAL A 252 -6.00 19.20 14.41
CA VAL A 252 -5.02 20.31 14.51
C VAL A 252 -5.03 20.98 15.91
N ASP A 253 -6.11 20.80 16.67
CA ASP A 253 -6.31 21.31 18.02
C ASP A 253 -5.73 20.39 19.13
N GLU A 254 -5.36 19.14 18.80
CA GLU A 254 -4.71 18.19 19.71
C GLU A 254 -3.21 18.43 19.77
N LYS A 255 -2.75 19.05 20.86
CA LYS A 255 -1.32 19.18 21.14
C LYS A 255 -0.74 17.84 21.55
N ILE A 256 -0.20 17.11 20.59
CA ILE A 256 0.73 16.02 20.81
C ILE A 256 2.13 16.60 21.08
N ASP A 257 2.90 15.95 21.95
CA ASP A 257 4.32 16.27 22.10
C ASP A 257 5.11 15.89 20.84
N GLU A 258 6.29 16.48 20.69
CA GLU A 258 7.15 16.28 19.51
C GLU A 258 7.54 14.82 19.31
N ASP A 259 7.85 14.10 20.39
CA ASP A 259 8.21 12.67 20.33
C ASP A 259 7.02 11.83 19.82
N THR A 260 5.80 12.12 20.28
CA THR A 260 4.58 11.47 19.81
C THR A 260 4.27 11.81 18.36
N ALA A 261 4.53 13.06 17.93
CA ALA A 261 4.36 13.48 16.53
C ALA A 261 5.29 12.71 15.58
N VAL A 262 6.57 12.58 15.95
CA VAL A 262 7.56 11.81 15.18
C VAL A 262 7.15 10.33 15.10
N GLN A 263 6.76 9.72 16.21
CA GLN A 263 6.31 8.32 16.21
C GLN A 263 5.07 8.10 15.33
N LEU A 264 4.14 9.05 15.32
CA LEU A 264 2.97 8.98 14.46
C LEU A 264 3.37 9.11 12.99
N GLN A 265 4.28 10.02 12.66
CA GLN A 265 4.80 10.16 11.29
C GLN A 265 5.46 8.88 10.81
N ASP A 266 6.35 8.28 11.61
CA ASP A 266 7.01 7.01 11.29
C ASP A 266 5.98 5.88 11.04
N GLN A 267 4.92 5.82 11.85
CA GLN A 267 3.85 4.83 11.67
C GLN A 267 3.04 5.07 10.39
N MET A 268 2.79 6.33 10.02
CA MET A 268 2.08 6.68 8.79
C MET A 268 2.91 6.38 7.55
N GLU A 269 4.22 6.68 7.59
CA GLU A 269 5.16 6.35 6.53
C GLU A 269 5.25 4.83 6.35
N GLN A 270 5.45 4.08 7.43
CA GLN A 270 5.46 2.62 7.39
C GLN A 270 4.14 2.05 6.83
N ASP A 271 2.99 2.59 7.25
CA ASP A 271 1.68 2.19 6.73
C ASP A 271 1.54 2.46 5.23
N TYR A 272 2.05 3.59 4.75
CA TYR A 272 2.07 3.93 3.34
C TYR A 272 3.01 3.03 2.54
N ASP A 273 4.21 2.75 3.04
CA ASP A 273 5.19 1.86 2.41
C ASP A 273 4.63 0.46 2.18
N ILE A 274 3.90 -0.08 3.15
CA ILE A 274 3.19 -1.36 3.01
C ILE A 274 2.16 -1.27 1.88
N GLY A 275 1.34 -0.20 1.86
CA GLY A 275 0.32 0.01 0.82
C GLY A 275 0.93 0.15 -0.58
N SER A 276 2.01 0.92 -0.68
CA SER A 276 2.77 1.13 -1.91
C SER A 276 3.41 -0.18 -2.39
N ALA A 277 4.08 -0.94 -1.52
CA ALA A 277 4.65 -2.23 -1.86
C ALA A 277 3.60 -3.21 -2.41
N ILE A 278 2.40 -3.24 -1.82
CA ILE A 278 1.31 -4.08 -2.34
C ILE A 278 0.89 -3.62 -3.74
N ARG A 279 0.67 -2.32 -3.94
CA ARG A 279 0.20 -1.73 -5.20
C ARG A 279 1.23 -1.89 -6.34
N GLU A 280 2.48 -1.58 -6.07
CA GLU A 280 3.52 -1.40 -7.08
C GLU A 280 4.36 -2.67 -7.31
N LYS A 281 4.52 -3.51 -6.28
CA LYS A 281 5.38 -4.71 -6.35
C LYS A 281 4.56 -6.00 -6.32
N ILE A 282 3.73 -6.20 -5.30
CA ILE A 282 3.01 -7.46 -5.11
C ILE A 282 1.97 -7.70 -6.20
N ILE A 283 1.08 -6.75 -6.46
CA ILE A 283 -0.01 -6.97 -7.43
C ILE A 283 0.52 -7.17 -8.85
N PRO A 284 1.48 -6.37 -9.37
CA PRO A 284 1.99 -6.56 -10.72
C PRO A 284 2.83 -7.83 -10.88
N HIS A 285 3.65 -8.18 -9.88
CA HIS A 285 4.62 -9.28 -9.95
C HIS A 285 4.28 -10.44 -8.99
N ALA A 286 2.99 -10.68 -8.73
CA ALA A 286 2.55 -11.63 -7.71
C ALA A 286 3.12 -13.05 -7.87
N VAL A 287 3.30 -13.50 -9.11
CA VAL A 287 3.87 -14.82 -9.40
C VAL A 287 5.35 -14.87 -9.05
N SER A 288 6.14 -13.88 -9.45
CA SER A 288 7.57 -13.78 -9.12
C SER A 288 7.80 -13.63 -7.62
N TRP A 289 6.93 -12.89 -6.92
CA TRP A 289 6.94 -12.86 -5.45
C TRP A 289 6.55 -14.20 -4.85
N PHE A 290 5.59 -14.92 -5.43
CA PHE A 290 5.22 -16.26 -4.96
C PHE A 290 6.35 -17.29 -5.15
N THR A 291 7.02 -17.28 -6.31
CA THR A 291 8.13 -18.21 -6.61
C THR A 291 9.44 -17.82 -5.93
N GLY A 292 9.57 -16.56 -5.51
CA GLY A 292 10.76 -16.03 -4.84
C GLY A 292 11.75 -15.34 -5.79
N GLU A 293 11.55 -15.42 -7.11
CA GLU A 293 12.39 -14.77 -8.13
C GLU A 293 12.51 -13.26 -7.94
N ALA A 294 11.46 -12.62 -7.40
CA ALA A 294 11.47 -11.18 -7.15
C ALA A 294 12.34 -10.76 -5.94
N GLN A 295 12.89 -11.71 -5.18
CA GLN A 295 13.80 -11.42 -4.07
C GLN A 295 15.26 -11.27 -4.51
N ASP A 296 15.62 -11.80 -5.68
CA ASP A 296 17.00 -11.77 -6.16
C ASP A 296 17.36 -10.35 -6.62
N GLU A 297 18.46 -9.80 -6.11
CA GLU A 297 18.95 -8.44 -6.39
C GLU A 297 19.23 -8.18 -7.89
N ASP A 298 19.36 -9.24 -8.69
CA ASP A 298 19.57 -9.21 -10.14
C ASP A 298 18.24 -9.22 -10.95
N TYR A 299 17.08 -9.31 -10.27
CA TYR A 299 15.76 -9.30 -10.93
C TYR A 299 15.36 -7.86 -11.31
N ASP A 300 15.86 -7.36 -12.43
CA ASP A 300 15.50 -6.06 -12.98
C ASP A 300 14.22 -6.08 -13.86
N GLY A 301 13.40 -7.14 -13.79
CA GLY A 301 12.14 -7.20 -14.54
C GLY A 301 12.28 -7.13 -16.07
N THR A 302 13.49 -7.15 -16.63
CA THR A 302 13.76 -7.20 -18.08
C THR A 302 14.23 -8.59 -18.53
N ILE A 303 13.46 -9.64 -18.21
CA ILE A 303 13.67 -10.95 -18.86
C ILE A 303 13.09 -10.87 -20.29
N LEU A 304 13.88 -10.35 -21.22
CA LEU A 304 13.73 -10.54 -22.67
C LEU A 304 14.90 -11.36 -23.21
N GLU A 305 15.24 -12.47 -22.57
CA GLU A 305 16.10 -13.48 -23.21
C GLU A 305 15.56 -14.87 -22.87
N ASP A 306 14.58 -15.31 -23.65
CA ASP A 306 14.36 -16.74 -23.88
C ASP A 306 14.54 -16.98 -25.38
N ASP A 307 15.80 -17.07 -25.78
CA ASP A 307 16.26 -17.45 -27.11
C ASP A 307 16.22 -18.98 -27.21
N GLU A 308 15.02 -19.55 -27.18
CA GLU A 308 14.78 -20.94 -27.59
C GLU A 308 14.14 -20.96 -28.97
N ASN A 309 14.97 -20.92 -30.01
CA ASN A 309 14.72 -21.81 -31.14
C ASN A 309 16.02 -22.42 -31.65
N ASN A 310 16.42 -23.49 -30.95
CA ASN A 310 17.21 -24.56 -31.49
C ASN A 310 16.56 -25.08 -32.79
N SER A 311 17.21 -24.81 -33.93
CA SER A 311 17.02 -25.53 -35.18
C SER A 311 18.38 -25.99 -35.67
N GLU A 312 18.97 -26.96 -34.97
CA GLU A 312 19.78 -27.99 -35.62
C GLU A 312 18.92 -28.63 -36.72
N ASP A 313 19.26 -28.44 -37.99
CA ASP A 313 19.79 -29.53 -38.82
C ASP A 313 19.93 -29.20 -40.32
N GLU A 314 21.00 -29.77 -40.87
CA GLU A 314 21.25 -30.22 -42.25
C GLU A 314 21.82 -29.25 -43.30
N ASP A 315 23.15 -29.40 -43.46
CA ASP A 315 23.92 -29.55 -44.71
C ASP A 315 23.20 -29.25 -46.04
N ASP A 316 23.80 -28.40 -46.88
CA ASP A 316 24.17 -28.85 -48.23
C ASP A 316 25.26 -27.97 -48.85
N ASP A 317 26.34 -28.68 -49.15
CA ASP A 317 27.47 -28.45 -50.04
C ASP A 317 27.12 -27.67 -51.32
N TYR A 318 27.79 -26.54 -51.55
CA TYR A 318 28.00 -25.99 -52.89
C TYR A 318 29.41 -25.42 -53.02
N ASP A 319 30.27 -26.27 -53.60
CA ASP A 319 31.39 -25.89 -54.45
C ASP A 319 31.04 -24.68 -55.34
N GLU A 320 31.87 -23.66 -55.31
CA GLU A 320 32.22 -22.94 -56.54
C GLU A 320 33.67 -22.45 -56.42
N ASP A 321 34.55 -23.16 -57.13
CA ASP A 321 35.78 -22.65 -57.71
C ASP A 321 35.53 -21.24 -58.27
N ASP A 322 36.41 -20.27 -57.98
CA ASP A 322 37.19 -19.69 -59.06
C ASP A 322 38.43 -18.96 -58.56
N GLU A 323 39.44 -19.06 -59.40
CA GLU A 323 40.81 -18.60 -59.29
C GLU A 323 40.92 -17.08 -59.12
N GLU A 324 42.01 -16.59 -58.52
CA GLU A 324 42.97 -15.78 -59.26
C GLU A 324 44.25 -15.55 -58.44
N ASP A 325 45.35 -15.98 -59.06
CA ASP A 325 46.72 -15.52 -58.82
C ASP A 325 46.79 -13.99 -58.73
N GLU A 326 47.67 -13.47 -57.87
CA GLU A 326 48.85 -12.74 -58.35
C GLU A 326 49.79 -12.41 -57.18
N GLU A 327 51.00 -12.98 -57.26
CA GLU A 327 52.21 -12.42 -56.68
C GLU A 327 52.41 -10.99 -57.20
N ASP A 328 52.81 -10.04 -56.34
CA ASP A 328 53.93 -9.14 -56.67
C ASP A 328 54.35 -8.25 -55.47
N GLU A 329 55.67 -8.31 -55.23
CA GLU A 329 56.60 -7.41 -54.48
C GLU A 329 56.54 -7.27 -52.93
#